data_AF-A0A8B3LUG2-F1
#
_entry.id   AF-A0A8B3LUG2-F1
#
_cell.length_a   1.000
_cell.length_b   1.000
_cell.length_c   1.000
_cell.angle_alpha   90.00
_cell.angle_beta   90.00
_cell.angle_gamma   90.00
#
_symmetry.space_group_name_H-M   'P 1'
#
loop_
_entity.id
_entity.type
_entity.pdbx_description
1 polymer ?
#
loop_
_entity_poly.entity_id
_entity_poly.type
_entity_poly.pdbx_seq_one_letter_code
_entity_poly.pdbx_strand_id
1 'polypeptide(L)'
;MSEEATIRRGVRNARYTTVPNHVFEDVRLSMEARWLLGYLLSKPDNWTVILGDIARRGGCGRDKARKIVNELVKHGYADKEQEREDGRFGKLSLVIFDEPRELRDSAAGEGVASLPQTENPSTVMPSTVNPTLVNTDGLAKPDSSFEREREREDRRRSEALFYKSFKGWDRFDVSPKPPMLAEWFKLSAADQAECAPCVPLFLAECRKAGVKQACAVATFIKDRMWVPFLPRLAAATAPAQEATAAPFGKLWQAARMKQLLTGPKAAMPPMTRFQQDAIAAGTMDGEALQLERQAKHGWPAVNAMHDRARFGGGVTVAATLQPLAEMMEQVRVGTDRWTEWEVEHHRRGWPWLPAPGHVEWVWMPAGGPAGLETFEQAVRGNHDAGGREAAE
;
A
#
# COMPACT_ATOMS: atom_id res chain seq x y z
N MET A 1 24.63 -16.28 30.91
CA MET A 1 23.18 -16.50 30.84
C MET A 1 22.69 -15.67 29.66
N SER A 2 22.57 -16.27 28.48
CA SER A 2 22.12 -15.56 27.29
C SER A 2 20.62 -15.27 27.47
N GLU A 3 20.23 -14.00 27.51
CA GLU A 3 18.82 -13.61 27.53
C GLU A 3 18.19 -14.00 26.19
N GLU A 4 17.45 -15.11 26.18
CA GLU A 4 16.65 -15.50 25.01
C GLU A 4 15.46 -14.56 24.86
N ALA A 5 15.29 -14.02 23.65
CA ALA A 5 14.22 -13.08 23.34
C ALA A 5 12.84 -13.74 23.55
N THR A 6 12.11 -13.28 24.57
CA THR A 6 10.76 -13.79 24.86
C THR A 6 9.72 -13.08 23.99
N ILE A 7 8.89 -13.85 23.28
CA ILE A 7 7.84 -13.33 22.40
C ILE A 7 6.64 -12.83 23.23
N ARG A 8 6.34 -11.52 23.19
CA ARG A 8 5.11 -10.93 23.77
C ARG A 8 4.13 -10.58 22.66
N ARG A 9 2.91 -11.14 22.70
CA ARG A 9 1.87 -10.94 21.67
C ARG A 9 0.97 -9.75 22.05
N GLY A 10 0.76 -8.81 21.13
CA GLY A 10 -0.15 -7.67 21.29
C GLY A 10 -1.59 -7.95 20.82
N VAL A 11 -2.51 -7.00 21.05
CA VAL A 11 -3.91 -7.07 20.58
C VAL A 11 -3.96 -6.99 19.05
N ARG A 12 -4.70 -7.89 18.40
CA ARG A 12 -4.84 -7.98 16.94
C ARG A 12 -6.05 -7.15 16.48
N ASN A 13 -5.80 -5.99 15.86
CA ASN A 13 -6.84 -4.96 15.67
C ASN A 13 -7.60 -5.00 14.33
N ALA A 14 -7.16 -5.79 13.32
CA ALA A 14 -7.90 -6.14 12.09
C ALA A 14 -7.08 -7.07 11.18
N ARG A 15 -7.74 -7.75 10.22
CA ARG A 15 -7.13 -8.51 9.08
C ARG A 15 -6.12 -9.60 9.47
N TYR A 16 -6.51 -10.51 10.35
CA TYR A 16 -5.72 -11.70 10.68
C TYR A 16 -6.48 -12.97 10.24
N THR A 17 -5.73 -14.03 9.95
CA THR A 17 -6.27 -15.38 9.71
C THR A 17 -5.90 -16.27 10.88
N THR A 18 -6.86 -17.06 11.37
CA THR A 18 -6.60 -18.13 12.32
C THR A 18 -6.12 -19.36 11.56
N VAL A 19 -4.83 -19.66 11.66
CA VAL A 19 -4.22 -20.86 11.08
C VAL A 19 -3.72 -21.74 12.24
N PRO A 20 -3.98 -23.04 12.24
CA PRO A 20 -3.44 -23.96 13.25
C PRO A 20 -1.90 -23.90 13.31
N ASN A 21 -1.32 -23.95 14.52
CA ASN A 21 0.14 -23.81 14.68
C ASN A 21 0.92 -24.95 14.00
N HIS A 22 0.35 -26.16 13.93
CA HIS A 22 1.02 -27.33 13.35
C HIS A 22 1.40 -27.14 11.88
N VAL A 23 0.69 -26.28 11.14
CA VAL A 23 1.02 -25.88 9.76
C VAL A 23 2.43 -25.28 9.67
N PHE A 24 2.87 -24.53 10.69
CA PHE A 24 4.19 -23.90 10.73
C PHE A 24 5.24 -24.75 11.47
N GLU A 25 4.80 -25.70 12.29
CA GLU A 25 5.66 -26.58 13.08
C GLU A 25 6.02 -27.89 12.34
N ASP A 26 5.30 -28.26 11.27
CA ASP A 26 5.57 -29.50 10.53
C ASP A 26 6.95 -29.51 9.88
N VAL A 27 7.86 -30.28 10.48
CA VAL A 27 9.26 -30.47 10.04
C VAL A 27 9.36 -31.14 8.67
N ARG A 28 8.31 -31.82 8.20
CA ARG A 28 8.28 -32.48 6.89
C ARG A 28 8.19 -31.47 5.74
N LEU A 29 7.68 -30.27 6.01
CA LEU A 29 7.60 -29.18 5.06
C LEU A 29 8.82 -28.25 5.15
N SER A 30 9.31 -27.81 4.00
CA SER A 30 10.27 -26.71 3.88
C SER A 30 9.66 -25.41 4.41
N MET A 31 10.51 -24.48 4.86
CA MET A 31 10.05 -23.15 5.32
C MET A 31 9.22 -22.43 4.25
N GLU A 32 9.55 -22.62 2.98
CA GLU A 32 8.84 -22.04 1.84
C GLU A 32 7.48 -22.69 1.61
N ALA A 33 7.36 -24.00 1.80
CA ALA A 33 6.10 -24.71 1.77
C ALA A 33 5.18 -24.31 2.91
N ARG A 34 5.70 -24.18 4.15
CA ARG A 34 4.93 -23.69 5.31
C ARG A 34 4.41 -22.27 5.08
N TRP A 35 5.25 -21.40 4.51
CA TRP A 35 4.84 -20.05 4.12
C TRP A 35 3.71 -20.07 3.08
N LEU A 36 3.84 -20.89 2.03
CA LEU A 36 2.84 -20.98 0.97
C LEU A 36 1.51 -21.52 1.51
N LEU A 37 1.54 -22.55 2.36
CA LEU A 37 0.35 -23.12 3.00
C LEU A 37 -0.39 -22.08 3.85
N GLY A 38 0.34 -21.36 4.72
CA GLY A 38 -0.24 -20.27 5.51
C GLY A 38 -0.82 -19.14 4.66
N TYR A 39 -0.16 -18.80 3.55
CA TYR A 39 -0.67 -17.80 2.60
C TYR A 39 -1.97 -18.24 1.90
N LEU A 40 -2.06 -19.52 1.51
CA LEU A 40 -3.24 -20.06 0.85
C LEU A 40 -4.44 -20.17 1.81
N LEU A 41 -4.21 -20.60 3.06
CA LEU A 41 -5.24 -20.61 4.12
C LEU A 41 -5.72 -19.21 4.52
N SER A 42 -4.97 -18.16 4.16
CA SER A 42 -5.38 -16.77 4.37
C SER A 42 -6.33 -16.23 3.28
N LYS A 43 -6.69 -17.02 2.27
CA LYS A 43 -7.55 -16.61 1.15
C LYS A 43 -8.99 -17.07 1.35
N PRO A 44 -9.97 -16.37 0.74
CA PRO A 44 -11.35 -16.84 0.76
C PRO A 44 -11.48 -18.18 -0.01
N ASP A 45 -12.46 -18.99 0.36
CA ASP A 45 -12.66 -20.37 -0.11
C ASP A 45 -12.85 -20.51 -1.63
N ASN A 46 -13.16 -19.42 -2.34
CA ASN A 46 -13.35 -19.37 -3.79
C ASN A 46 -12.14 -18.80 -4.56
N TRP A 47 -10.98 -18.70 -3.92
CA TRP A 47 -9.78 -18.15 -4.54
C TRP A 47 -9.18 -19.11 -5.57
N THR A 48 -9.01 -18.65 -6.81
CA THR A 48 -8.36 -19.45 -7.85
C THR A 48 -6.83 -19.28 -7.80
N VAL A 49 -6.12 -20.37 -7.61
CA VAL A 49 -4.65 -20.34 -7.47
C VAL A 49 -3.97 -20.16 -8.83
N ILE A 50 -3.28 -19.03 -9.00
CA ILE A 50 -2.48 -18.73 -10.19
C ILE A 50 -0.99 -18.83 -9.82
N LEU A 51 -0.24 -19.74 -10.47
CA LEU A 51 1.19 -19.93 -10.20
C LEU A 51 2.02 -18.64 -10.37
N GLY A 52 1.63 -17.77 -11.30
CA GLY A 52 2.26 -16.46 -11.49
C GLY A 52 2.11 -15.52 -10.29
N ASP A 53 0.99 -15.59 -9.58
CA ASP A 53 0.75 -14.76 -8.40
C ASP A 53 1.54 -15.29 -7.20
N ILE A 54 1.67 -16.62 -7.07
CA ILE A 54 2.54 -17.25 -6.06
C ILE A 54 3.99 -16.81 -6.30
N ALA A 55 4.48 -16.90 -7.54
CA ALA A 55 5.83 -16.49 -7.91
C ALA A 55 6.09 -15.02 -7.57
N ARG A 56 5.14 -14.12 -7.91
CA ARG A 56 5.25 -12.68 -7.64
C ARG A 56 5.29 -12.38 -6.13
N ARG A 57 4.39 -12.99 -5.35
CA ARG A 57 4.28 -12.70 -3.91
C ARG A 57 5.35 -13.39 -3.06
N GLY A 58 5.78 -14.57 -3.49
CA GLY A 58 6.86 -15.32 -2.84
C GLY A 58 8.26 -14.89 -3.30
N GLY A 59 8.38 -13.95 -4.22
CA GLY A 59 9.67 -13.49 -4.76
C GLY A 59 10.50 -14.61 -5.38
N CYS A 60 9.84 -15.61 -5.98
CA CYS A 60 10.50 -16.81 -6.49
C CYS A 60 10.16 -17.07 -7.96
N GLY A 61 11.06 -17.75 -8.69
CA GLY A 61 10.80 -18.19 -10.05
C GLY A 61 9.67 -19.22 -10.15
N ARG A 62 9.01 -19.31 -11.30
CA ARG A 62 7.84 -20.18 -11.51
C ARG A 62 8.13 -21.67 -11.27
N ASP A 63 9.33 -22.14 -11.58
CA ASP A 63 9.74 -23.53 -11.32
C ASP A 63 9.86 -23.82 -9.84
N LYS A 64 10.34 -22.84 -9.06
CA LYS A 64 10.42 -22.93 -7.61
C LYS A 64 9.02 -22.95 -6.99
N ALA A 65 8.12 -22.08 -7.44
CA ALA A 65 6.71 -22.11 -7.05
C ALA A 65 6.06 -23.49 -7.33
N ARG A 66 6.35 -24.10 -8.49
CA ARG A 66 5.86 -25.44 -8.82
C ARG A 66 6.42 -26.52 -7.89
N LYS A 67 7.71 -26.45 -7.54
CA LYS A 67 8.33 -27.37 -6.57
C LYS A 67 7.66 -27.27 -5.19
N ILE A 68 7.41 -26.05 -4.71
CA ILE A 68 6.76 -25.82 -3.42
C ILE A 68 5.32 -26.36 -3.43
N VAL A 69 4.56 -26.17 -4.50
CA VAL A 69 3.20 -26.75 -4.62
C VAL A 69 3.25 -28.27 -4.63
N ASN A 70 4.18 -28.88 -5.36
CA ASN A 70 4.32 -30.34 -5.39
C ASN A 70 4.74 -30.91 -4.02
N GLU A 71 5.50 -30.15 -3.23
CA GLU A 71 5.85 -30.51 -1.86
C GLU A 71 4.61 -30.55 -0.97
N LEU A 72 3.71 -29.56 -1.07
CA LEU A 72 2.44 -29.56 -0.35
C LEU A 72 1.57 -30.76 -0.74
N VAL A 73 1.50 -31.08 -2.02
CA VAL A 73 0.75 -32.26 -2.51
C VAL A 73 1.35 -33.55 -1.95
N LYS A 74 2.68 -33.70 -2.01
CA LYS A 74 3.39 -34.87 -1.51
C LYS A 74 3.14 -35.13 -0.01
N HIS A 75 2.97 -34.07 0.78
CA HIS A 75 2.73 -34.18 2.21
C HIS A 75 1.24 -34.14 2.60
N GLY A 76 0.33 -34.22 1.61
CA GLY A 76 -1.11 -34.34 1.84
C GLY A 76 -1.82 -33.02 2.21
N TYR A 77 -1.15 -31.88 2.05
CA TYR A 77 -1.70 -30.55 2.33
C TYR A 77 -2.42 -29.91 1.14
N ALA A 78 -2.27 -30.49 -0.05
CA ALA A 78 -2.96 -30.01 -1.24
C ALA A 78 -3.33 -31.14 -2.20
N ASP A 79 -4.52 -31.09 -2.80
CA ASP A 79 -4.91 -31.93 -3.93
C ASP A 79 -4.91 -31.12 -5.21
N LYS A 80 -4.32 -31.69 -6.26
CA LYS A 80 -4.18 -31.04 -7.57
C LYS A 80 -5.17 -31.62 -8.56
N GLU A 81 -6.21 -30.86 -8.86
CA GLU A 81 -7.14 -31.15 -9.96
C GLU A 81 -6.73 -30.34 -11.18
N GLN A 82 -6.35 -31.03 -12.25
CA GLN A 82 -6.05 -30.41 -13.53
C GLN A 82 -7.07 -30.87 -14.56
N GLU A 83 -8.03 -30.01 -14.86
CA GLU A 83 -8.97 -30.24 -15.94
C GLU A 83 -8.20 -30.20 -17.28
N ARG A 84 -8.40 -31.22 -18.12
CA ARG A 84 -7.86 -31.26 -19.49
C ARG A 84 -9.01 -30.98 -20.43
N GLU A 85 -8.97 -29.83 -21.08
CA GLU A 85 -9.90 -29.47 -22.15
C GLU A 85 -9.11 -29.42 -23.46
N ASP A 86 -9.52 -30.24 -24.44
CA ASP A 86 -9.03 -30.24 -25.83
C ASP A 86 -7.50 -30.17 -26.01
N GLY A 87 -6.77 -31.07 -25.35
CA GLY A 87 -5.32 -31.25 -25.56
C GLY A 87 -4.45 -30.08 -25.07
N ARG A 88 -5.03 -29.09 -24.37
CA ARG A 88 -4.30 -28.04 -23.66
C ARG A 88 -4.37 -28.27 -22.15
N PHE A 89 -3.32 -27.85 -21.45
CA PHE A 89 -3.30 -27.86 -19.99
C PHE A 89 -4.35 -26.86 -19.47
N GLY A 90 -5.46 -27.34 -18.93
CA GLY A 90 -6.49 -26.48 -18.36
C GLY A 90 -6.10 -25.86 -17.02
N LYS A 91 -7.07 -25.15 -16.43
CA LYS A 91 -6.90 -24.38 -15.20
C LYS A 91 -6.49 -25.30 -14.04
N LEU A 92 -5.50 -24.87 -13.26
CA LEU A 92 -5.06 -25.55 -12.06
C LEU A 92 -6.06 -25.28 -10.93
N SER A 93 -6.83 -26.28 -10.53
CA SER A 93 -7.62 -26.24 -9.29
C SER A 93 -6.80 -26.90 -8.18
N LEU A 94 -6.65 -26.21 -7.05
CA LEU A 94 -5.86 -26.66 -5.92
C LEU A 94 -6.75 -26.62 -4.69
N VAL A 95 -7.04 -27.79 -4.12
CA VAL A 95 -7.78 -27.93 -2.87
C VAL A 95 -6.77 -27.97 -1.74
N ILE A 96 -6.91 -27.09 -0.75
CA ILE A 96 -5.95 -26.95 0.36
C ILE A 96 -6.56 -27.49 1.64
N PHE A 97 -5.77 -28.24 2.40
CA PHE A 97 -6.15 -28.78 3.70
C PHE A 97 -5.30 -28.16 4.80
N ASP A 98 -5.92 -27.92 5.95
CA ASP A 98 -5.26 -27.50 7.19
C ASP A 98 -4.59 -28.68 7.92
N GLU A 99 -5.11 -29.89 7.76
CA GLU A 99 -4.50 -31.13 8.22
C GLU A 99 -4.03 -32.02 7.06
N PRO A 100 -2.88 -32.71 7.22
CA PRO A 100 -2.36 -33.59 6.17
C PRO A 100 -3.32 -34.78 5.99
N ARG A 101 -3.86 -34.95 4.79
CA ARG A 101 -4.60 -36.16 4.46
C ARG A 101 -3.63 -37.28 4.13
N GLU A 102 -3.90 -38.47 4.67
CA GLU A 102 -3.29 -39.72 4.19
C GLU A 102 -3.52 -39.77 2.68
N LEU A 103 -2.44 -39.79 1.90
CA LEU A 103 -2.50 -39.96 0.45
C LEU A 103 -3.25 -41.27 0.19
N ARG A 104 -4.53 -41.17 -0.22
CA ARG A 104 -5.18 -42.29 -0.88
C ARG A 104 -4.45 -42.46 -2.19
N ASP A 105 -3.69 -43.55 -2.32
CA ASP A 105 -3.28 -44.06 -3.62
C ASP A 105 -4.52 -44.02 -4.51
N SER A 106 -4.47 -43.14 -5.51
CA SER A 106 -5.53 -43.05 -6.50
C SER A 106 -5.69 -44.44 -7.08
N ALA A 107 -6.89 -44.98 -6.94
CA ALA A 107 -7.30 -46.28 -7.42
C ALA A 107 -6.59 -46.64 -8.73
N ALA A 108 -5.67 -47.60 -8.62
CA ALA A 108 -5.40 -48.53 -9.68
C ALA A 108 -6.75 -49.07 -10.16
N GLY A 109 -7.11 -48.80 -11.41
CA GLY A 109 -8.17 -49.56 -12.07
C GLY A 109 -7.70 -51.00 -12.18
N GLU A 110 -8.36 -51.91 -11.45
CA GLU A 110 -8.22 -53.35 -11.66
C GLU A 110 -8.80 -53.75 -13.02
N GLY A 111 -8.06 -54.57 -13.77
CA GLY A 111 -8.51 -55.09 -15.06
C GLY A 111 -7.49 -55.90 -15.88
N VAL A 112 -6.64 -56.70 -15.23
CA VAL A 112 -6.03 -57.98 -15.66
C VAL A 112 -5.50 -58.15 -17.11
N ALA A 113 -4.19 -58.33 -17.24
CA ALA A 113 -3.60 -59.43 -18.04
C ALA A 113 -2.11 -59.67 -17.67
N SER A 114 -1.92 -60.72 -16.88
CA SER A 114 -0.80 -61.65 -16.65
C SER A 114 0.61 -61.42 -17.27
N LEU A 115 1.59 -61.56 -16.37
CA LEU A 115 3.06 -61.78 -16.46
C LEU A 115 3.54 -62.80 -17.54
N PRO A 116 4.84 -62.80 -17.94
CA PRO A 116 5.88 -63.47 -17.15
C PRO A 116 7.15 -62.63 -16.88
N GLN A 117 7.73 -62.89 -15.70
CA GLN A 117 9.06 -62.47 -15.26
C GLN A 117 10.18 -63.07 -16.13
N THR A 118 11.39 -62.51 -16.12
CA THR A 118 12.64 -63.25 -15.82
C THR A 118 13.79 -62.27 -15.51
N GLU A 119 14.27 -62.37 -14.27
CA GLU A 119 15.63 -62.29 -13.74
C GLU A 119 16.78 -61.58 -14.50
N ASN A 120 17.47 -60.71 -13.75
CA ASN A 120 18.83 -60.26 -14.04
C ASN A 120 19.78 -61.47 -14.19
N PRO A 121 20.76 -61.37 -15.09
CA PRO A 121 22.14 -61.50 -14.63
C PRO A 121 23.05 -60.38 -15.14
N SER A 122 24.03 -60.05 -14.29
CA SER A 122 25.09 -59.09 -14.52
C SER A 122 26.10 -59.54 -15.56
N THR A 123 26.82 -58.55 -16.10
CA THR A 123 28.24 -58.54 -16.53
C THR A 123 28.50 -58.36 -18.04
N VAL A 124 29.41 -57.41 -18.27
CA VAL A 124 30.40 -57.25 -19.36
C VAL A 124 30.09 -56.11 -20.36
N MET A 125 30.86 -55.02 -20.23
CA MET A 125 31.11 -54.05 -21.30
C MET A 125 31.83 -54.74 -22.47
N PRO A 126 31.49 -54.36 -23.72
CA PRO A 126 32.53 -53.77 -24.55
C PRO A 126 32.05 -52.49 -25.24
N SER A 127 32.99 -51.54 -25.33
CA SER A 127 32.97 -50.39 -26.23
C SER A 127 32.69 -50.81 -27.67
N THR A 128 32.01 -49.97 -28.47
CA THR A 128 32.36 -49.65 -29.88
C THR A 128 31.38 -48.62 -30.47
N VAL A 129 31.92 -47.43 -30.71
CA VAL A 129 31.70 -46.50 -31.85
C VAL A 129 30.37 -45.74 -31.95
N ASN A 130 30.48 -44.42 -31.67
CA ASN A 130 29.58 -43.37 -32.14
C ASN A 130 29.47 -43.33 -33.67
N PRO A 131 28.26 -43.12 -34.21
CA PRO A 131 28.08 -42.25 -35.36
C PRO A 131 27.35 -40.96 -34.97
N THR A 132 27.94 -39.87 -35.42
CA THR A 132 27.52 -38.47 -35.33
C THR A 132 26.07 -38.27 -35.80
N LEU A 133 25.20 -37.75 -34.92
CA LEU A 133 23.94 -37.14 -35.35
C LEU A 133 24.03 -35.62 -35.18
N VAL A 134 23.87 -34.97 -36.32
CA VAL A 134 24.02 -33.54 -36.57
C VAL A 134 22.99 -32.76 -35.75
N ASN A 135 23.51 -31.82 -34.98
CA ASN A 135 22.74 -30.77 -34.32
C ASN A 135 22.10 -29.86 -35.39
N THR A 136 20.78 -29.68 -35.34
CA THR A 136 20.12 -28.52 -35.97
C THR A 136 19.17 -27.90 -34.96
N ASP A 137 19.55 -26.68 -34.55
CA ASP A 137 18.80 -25.78 -33.69
C ASP A 137 17.36 -25.54 -34.15
N GLY A 138 16.47 -25.33 -33.17
CA GLY A 138 15.07 -24.98 -33.43
C GLY A 138 14.32 -24.48 -32.20
N LEU A 139 14.88 -23.48 -31.51
CA LEU A 139 14.24 -22.53 -30.57
C LEU A 139 12.81 -22.87 -30.11
N ALA A 140 12.71 -23.43 -28.90
CA ALA A 140 11.45 -23.45 -28.15
C ALA A 140 11.03 -22.00 -27.81
N LYS A 141 10.03 -21.48 -28.53
CA LYS A 141 9.37 -20.21 -28.18
C LYS A 141 8.69 -20.38 -26.81
N PRO A 142 8.88 -19.46 -25.85
CA PRO A 142 8.07 -19.44 -24.64
C PRO A 142 6.63 -19.10 -24.99
N ASP A 143 5.72 -19.48 -24.10
CA ASP A 143 4.27 -19.56 -24.28
C ASP A 143 3.60 -18.23 -24.65
N SER A 144 3.47 -17.99 -25.96
CA SER A 144 3.00 -16.75 -26.60
C SER A 144 1.65 -16.20 -26.15
N SER A 145 0.81 -16.98 -25.47
CA SER A 145 -0.54 -16.52 -25.08
C SER A 145 -0.50 -15.49 -23.95
N PHE A 146 0.37 -15.70 -22.95
CA PHE A 146 0.44 -14.85 -21.76
C PHE A 146 1.14 -13.51 -22.04
N GLU A 147 2.18 -13.51 -22.86
CA GLU A 147 2.88 -12.29 -23.28
C GLU A 147 1.93 -11.38 -24.08
N ARG A 148 1.16 -11.97 -25.01
CA ARG A 148 0.12 -11.24 -25.76
C ARG A 148 -0.98 -10.67 -24.85
N GLU A 149 -1.36 -11.38 -23.79
CA GLU A 149 -2.36 -10.89 -22.84
C GLU A 149 -1.82 -9.73 -22.00
N ARG A 150 -0.57 -9.82 -21.55
CA ARG A 150 0.11 -8.74 -20.84
C ARG A 150 0.26 -7.48 -21.69
N GLU A 151 0.68 -7.62 -22.95
CA GLU A 151 0.78 -6.49 -23.89
C GLU A 151 -0.57 -5.81 -24.13
N ARG A 152 -1.66 -6.59 -24.20
CA ARG A 152 -3.03 -6.04 -24.31
C ARG A 152 -3.41 -5.29 -23.05
N GLU A 153 -3.07 -5.80 -21.87
CA GLU A 153 -3.35 -5.14 -20.60
C GLU A 153 -2.55 -3.83 -20.46
N ASP A 154 -1.26 -3.85 -20.76
CA ASP A 154 -0.40 -2.67 -20.71
C ASP A 154 -0.86 -1.60 -21.71
N ARG A 155 -1.28 -2.01 -22.92
CA ARG A 155 -1.90 -1.11 -23.90
C ARG A 155 -3.20 -0.50 -23.39
N ARG A 156 -4.08 -1.29 -22.75
CA ARG A 156 -5.33 -0.78 -22.14
C ARG A 156 -5.04 0.21 -21.01
N ARG A 157 -4.06 -0.06 -20.16
CA ARG A 157 -3.65 0.84 -19.07
C ARG A 157 -3.09 2.15 -19.61
N SER A 158 -2.23 2.07 -20.64
CA SER A 158 -1.66 3.22 -21.34
C SER A 158 -2.74 4.08 -22.00
N GLU A 159 -3.72 3.46 -22.66
CA GLU A 159 -4.87 4.15 -23.26
C GLU A 159 -5.75 4.83 -22.20
N ALA A 160 -6.06 4.14 -21.10
CA ALA A 160 -6.83 4.71 -20.00
C ALA A 160 -6.11 5.91 -19.36
N LEU A 161 -4.78 5.84 -19.20
CA LEU A 161 -3.96 6.95 -18.72
C LEU A 161 -4.06 8.16 -19.66
N PHE A 162 -3.97 7.95 -20.97
CA PHE A 162 -4.13 9.02 -21.96
C PHE A 162 -5.49 9.73 -21.80
N TYR A 163 -6.59 8.99 -21.80
CA TYR A 163 -7.93 9.61 -21.67
C TYR A 163 -8.09 10.34 -20.35
N LYS A 164 -7.54 9.81 -19.24
CA LYS A 164 -7.55 10.47 -17.94
C LYS A 164 -6.76 11.78 -17.97
N SER A 165 -5.56 11.77 -18.52
CA SER A 165 -4.63 12.91 -18.50
C SER A 165 -5.08 14.07 -19.40
N PHE A 166 -5.66 13.77 -20.57
CA PHE A 166 -6.03 14.79 -21.55
C PHE A 166 -7.50 15.23 -21.50
N LYS A 167 -8.31 14.70 -20.56
CA LYS A 167 -9.74 15.06 -20.42
C LYS A 167 -9.99 16.57 -20.31
N GLY A 168 -9.11 17.28 -19.61
CA GLY A 168 -9.19 18.74 -19.41
C GLY A 168 -8.64 19.58 -20.57
N TRP A 169 -8.23 18.96 -21.68
CA TRP A 169 -7.66 19.68 -22.82
C TRP A 169 -8.76 20.33 -23.67
N ASP A 170 -8.46 21.52 -24.21
CA ASP A 170 -9.41 22.27 -25.03
C ASP A 170 -9.95 21.43 -26.19
N ARG A 171 -11.29 21.38 -26.32
CA ARG A 171 -11.99 20.64 -27.38
C ARG A 171 -11.60 19.16 -27.46
N PHE A 172 -11.11 18.56 -26.38
CA PHE A 172 -10.67 17.17 -26.38
C PHE A 172 -11.78 16.27 -26.92
N ASP A 173 -13.01 16.40 -26.43
CA ASP A 173 -14.15 15.53 -26.77
C ASP A 173 -14.51 15.49 -28.26
N VAL A 174 -14.34 16.60 -28.98
CA VAL A 174 -14.65 16.72 -30.41
C VAL A 174 -13.42 16.53 -31.32
N SER A 175 -12.23 16.33 -30.73
CA SER A 175 -10.98 16.16 -31.48
C SER A 175 -10.75 14.70 -31.89
N PRO A 176 -10.12 14.44 -33.05
CA PRO A 176 -9.89 13.08 -33.52
C PRO A 176 -8.87 12.35 -32.62
N LYS A 177 -9.33 11.29 -31.94
CA LYS A 177 -8.51 10.48 -31.02
C LYS A 177 -7.42 9.63 -31.70
N PRO A 178 -7.66 8.99 -32.87
CA PRO A 178 -6.67 8.10 -33.49
C PRO A 178 -5.27 8.69 -33.70
N PRO A 179 -5.09 9.90 -34.26
CA PRO A 179 -3.75 10.49 -34.42
C PRO A 179 -3.08 10.82 -33.07
N MET A 180 -3.85 11.20 -32.05
CA MET A 180 -3.32 11.51 -30.72
C MET A 180 -2.85 10.26 -30.00
N LEU A 181 -3.64 9.18 -30.07
CA LEU A 181 -3.27 7.87 -29.53
C LEU A 181 -2.05 7.28 -30.27
N ALA A 182 -1.95 7.49 -31.58
CA ALA A 182 -0.79 7.05 -32.35
C ALA A 182 0.51 7.72 -31.87
N GLU A 183 0.49 9.02 -31.55
CA GLU A 183 1.66 9.69 -30.94
C GLU A 183 1.89 9.23 -29.50
N TRP A 184 0.83 9.03 -28.71
CA TRP A 184 0.93 8.56 -27.33
C TRP A 184 1.61 7.18 -27.22
N PHE A 185 1.23 6.23 -28.09
CA PHE A 185 1.80 4.88 -28.08
C PHE A 185 3.24 4.81 -28.62
N LYS A 186 3.77 5.88 -29.24
CA LYS A 186 5.21 5.97 -29.55
C LYS A 186 6.06 6.27 -28.31
N LEU A 187 5.46 6.82 -27.25
CA LEU A 187 6.15 7.09 -26.00
C LEU A 187 6.42 5.79 -25.23
N SER A 188 7.56 5.75 -24.53
CA SER A 188 7.82 4.67 -23.58
C SER A 188 6.87 4.75 -22.38
N ALA A 189 6.71 3.64 -21.63
CA ALA A 189 5.88 3.65 -20.43
C ALA A 189 6.35 4.68 -19.38
N ALA A 190 7.67 4.93 -19.29
CA ALA A 190 8.25 5.94 -18.42
C ALA A 190 7.86 7.35 -18.88
N ASP A 191 8.00 7.64 -20.18
CA ASP A 191 7.62 8.93 -20.76
C ASP A 191 6.13 9.22 -20.59
N GLN A 192 5.27 8.20 -20.71
CA GLN A 192 3.83 8.33 -20.47
C GLN A 192 3.52 8.69 -19.01
N ALA A 193 4.23 8.05 -18.06
CA ALA A 193 4.10 8.32 -16.63
C ALA A 193 4.59 9.73 -16.25
N GLU A 194 5.60 10.24 -16.95
CA GLU A 194 6.11 11.60 -16.81
C GLU A 194 5.22 12.67 -17.47
N CYS A 195 4.70 12.38 -18.66
CA CYS A 195 3.87 13.28 -19.45
C CYS A 195 2.53 13.57 -18.77
N ALA A 196 1.86 12.51 -18.31
CA ALA A 196 0.53 12.55 -17.71
C ALA A 196 0.34 13.64 -16.62
N PRO A 197 1.18 13.72 -15.58
CA PRO A 197 1.05 14.74 -14.52
C PRO A 197 1.47 16.15 -14.96
N CYS A 198 2.21 16.30 -16.05
CA CYS A 198 2.64 17.61 -16.55
C CYS A 198 1.58 18.30 -17.43
N VAL A 199 0.60 17.57 -17.96
CA VAL A 199 -0.53 18.14 -18.74
C VAL A 199 -1.22 19.32 -18.04
N PRO A 200 -1.69 19.21 -16.78
CA PRO A 200 -2.32 20.33 -16.09
C PRO A 200 -1.38 21.52 -15.85
N LEU A 201 -0.08 21.27 -15.66
CA LEU A 201 0.93 22.32 -15.49
C LEU A 201 1.10 23.14 -16.78
N PHE A 202 1.17 22.46 -17.92
CA PHE A 202 1.24 23.09 -19.23
C PHE A 202 0.00 23.95 -19.50
N LEU A 203 -1.20 23.41 -19.30
CA LEU A 203 -2.45 24.15 -19.49
C LEU A 203 -2.58 25.36 -18.56
N ALA A 204 -2.05 25.26 -17.33
CA ALA A 204 -1.98 26.40 -16.42
C ALA A 204 -1.06 27.51 -16.94
N GLU A 205 0.11 27.17 -17.50
CA GLU A 205 1.01 28.17 -18.10
C GLU A 205 0.44 28.78 -19.39
N CYS A 206 -0.25 28.01 -20.23
CA CYS A 206 -0.99 28.55 -21.38
C CYS A 206 -2.01 29.62 -20.94
N ARG A 207 -2.79 29.34 -19.89
CA ARG A 207 -3.75 30.30 -19.33
C ARG A 207 -3.09 31.57 -18.80
N LYS A 208 -1.96 31.43 -18.08
CA LYS A 208 -1.19 32.60 -17.59
C LYS A 208 -0.61 33.44 -18.72
N ALA A 209 -0.17 32.80 -19.79
CA ALA A 209 0.36 33.48 -20.98
C ALA A 209 -0.74 34.11 -21.87
N GLY A 210 -2.01 34.02 -21.48
CA GLY A 210 -3.14 34.55 -22.26
C GLY A 210 -3.43 33.76 -23.54
N VAL A 211 -2.91 32.54 -23.66
CA VAL A 211 -3.16 31.65 -24.80
C VAL A 211 -4.59 31.11 -24.70
N LYS A 212 -5.43 31.48 -25.68
CA LYS A 212 -6.87 31.13 -25.68
C LYS A 212 -7.14 29.63 -25.94
N GLN A 213 -6.26 28.97 -26.68
CA GLN A 213 -6.36 27.54 -27.01
C GLN A 213 -4.96 26.95 -27.01
N ALA A 214 -4.77 25.88 -26.24
CA ALA A 214 -3.52 25.13 -26.27
C ALA A 214 -3.26 24.53 -27.67
N CYS A 215 -2.01 24.16 -27.97
CA CYS A 215 -1.67 23.44 -29.20
C CYS A 215 -2.42 22.10 -29.29
N ALA A 216 -2.40 21.46 -30.47
CA ALA A 216 -3.00 20.13 -30.61
C ALA A 216 -2.29 19.12 -29.69
N VAL A 217 -3.05 18.20 -29.09
CA VAL A 217 -2.49 17.16 -28.19
C VAL A 217 -1.40 16.34 -28.89
N ALA A 218 -1.59 16.01 -30.16
CA ALA A 218 -0.57 15.30 -30.94
C ALA A 218 0.75 16.10 -31.04
N THR A 219 0.68 17.43 -31.20
CA THR A 219 1.86 18.31 -31.19
C THR A 219 2.53 18.36 -29.82
N PHE A 220 1.74 18.51 -28.75
CA PHE A 220 2.24 18.47 -27.38
C PHE A 220 3.03 17.18 -27.07
N ILE A 221 2.47 16.04 -27.49
CA ILE A 221 3.08 14.72 -27.32
C ILE A 221 4.34 14.58 -28.18
N LYS A 222 4.22 14.89 -29.48
CA LYS A 222 5.29 14.74 -30.46
C LYS A 222 6.52 15.59 -30.11
N ASP A 223 6.31 16.84 -29.73
CA ASP A 223 7.39 17.80 -29.47
C ASP A 223 7.87 17.75 -28.01
N ARG A 224 7.39 16.77 -27.24
CA ARG A 224 7.75 16.54 -25.83
C ARG A 224 7.65 17.77 -24.93
N MET A 225 6.59 18.56 -25.12
CA MET A 225 6.42 19.85 -24.46
C MET A 225 6.27 19.78 -22.93
N TRP A 226 6.15 18.59 -22.35
CA TRP A 226 6.15 18.38 -20.90
C TRP A 226 7.54 18.39 -20.25
N VAL A 227 8.61 18.16 -21.03
CA VAL A 227 9.98 18.02 -20.50
C VAL A 227 10.42 19.22 -19.64
N PRO A 228 10.16 20.48 -20.01
CA PRO A 228 10.50 21.63 -19.16
C PRO A 228 9.80 21.64 -17.79
N PHE A 229 8.71 20.89 -17.62
CA PHE A 229 7.93 20.81 -16.38
C PHE A 229 8.41 19.68 -15.46
N LEU A 230 9.26 18.76 -15.93
CA LEU A 230 9.76 17.64 -15.13
C LEU A 230 10.51 18.08 -13.86
N PRO A 231 11.38 19.11 -13.87
CA PRO A 231 12.01 19.57 -12.64
C PRO A 231 11.00 20.08 -11.61
N ARG A 232 9.95 20.77 -12.08
CA ARG A 232 8.86 21.28 -11.23
C ARG A 232 8.03 20.14 -10.66
N LEU A 233 7.74 19.12 -11.46
CA LEU A 233 7.06 17.91 -11.01
C LEU A 233 7.91 17.19 -9.97
N ALA A 234 9.20 16.97 -10.26
CA ALA A 234 10.13 16.30 -9.36
C ALA A 234 10.26 17.01 -8.01
N ALA A 235 10.30 18.35 -8.00
CA ALA A 235 10.30 19.14 -6.77
C ALA A 235 8.98 19.00 -5.97
N ALA A 236 7.84 18.90 -6.66
CA ALA A 236 6.54 18.71 -6.00
C ALA A 236 6.35 17.27 -5.47
N THR A 237 6.94 16.27 -6.11
CA THR A 237 6.85 14.86 -5.72
C THR A 237 8.01 14.38 -4.86
N ALA A 238 9.03 15.21 -4.66
CA ALA A 238 10.16 14.86 -3.81
C ALA A 238 9.65 14.54 -2.40
N PRO A 239 10.06 13.40 -1.80
CA PRO A 239 9.68 13.11 -0.44
C PRO A 239 10.12 14.28 0.44
N ALA A 240 9.17 14.83 1.19
CA ALA A 240 9.47 15.94 2.09
C ALA A 240 10.62 15.50 2.99
N GLN A 241 11.71 16.28 3.01
CA GLN A 241 12.87 15.97 3.83
C GLN A 241 12.40 15.72 5.27
N GLU A 242 12.73 14.56 5.82
CA GLU A 242 12.25 14.17 7.14
C GLU A 242 13.19 14.72 8.23
N ALA A 243 12.61 15.19 9.32
CA ALA A 243 13.32 15.65 10.51
C ALA A 243 12.76 14.97 11.76
N THR A 244 13.64 14.57 12.66
CA THR A 244 13.26 14.00 13.95
C THR A 244 12.86 15.12 14.91
N ALA A 245 11.59 15.14 15.32
CA ALA A 245 11.07 16.09 16.29
C ALA A 245 11.04 15.46 17.70
N ALA A 246 11.82 16.04 18.62
CA ALA A 246 11.84 15.64 20.03
C ALA A 246 10.46 15.85 20.69
N PRO A 247 10.06 14.99 21.65
CA PRO A 247 8.76 15.11 22.32
C PRO A 247 8.61 16.48 22.99
N PHE A 248 7.44 17.09 22.84
CA PHE A 248 7.12 18.45 23.33
C PHE A 248 8.01 19.58 22.78
N GLY A 249 8.92 19.30 21.84
CA GLY A 249 9.76 20.32 21.20
C GLY A 249 9.01 21.20 20.20
N LYS A 250 9.63 22.30 19.78
CA LYS A 250 9.05 23.29 18.86
C LYS A 250 8.50 22.67 17.56
N LEU A 251 9.29 21.84 16.91
CA LEU A 251 8.91 21.17 15.67
C LEU A 251 7.82 20.10 15.89
N TRP A 252 7.82 19.43 17.05
CA TRP A 252 6.80 18.45 17.43
C TRP A 252 5.45 19.13 17.66
N GLN A 253 5.46 20.27 18.36
CA GLN A 253 4.28 21.09 18.59
C GLN A 253 3.73 21.68 17.29
N ALA A 254 4.59 22.11 16.35
CA ALA A 254 4.15 22.62 15.04
C ALA A 254 3.44 21.54 14.23
N ALA A 255 3.99 20.33 14.19
CA ALA A 255 3.36 19.19 13.54
C ALA A 255 2.01 18.83 14.19
N ARG A 256 1.96 18.80 15.53
CA ARG A 256 0.72 18.58 16.28
C ARG A 256 -0.34 19.63 15.95
N MET A 257 0.01 20.92 16.03
CA MET A 257 -0.94 22.01 15.82
C MET A 257 -1.46 22.05 14.38
N LYS A 258 -0.61 21.76 13.39
CA LYS A 258 -1.05 21.59 11.99
C LYS A 258 -2.11 20.49 11.85
N GLN A 259 -1.95 19.36 12.52
CA GLN A 259 -2.94 18.27 12.47
C GLN A 259 -4.28 18.70 13.09
N LEU A 260 -4.24 19.41 14.22
CA LEU A 260 -5.44 19.92 14.89
C LEU A 260 -6.21 20.93 14.02
N LEU A 261 -5.49 21.84 13.39
CA LEU A 261 -6.05 22.90 12.55
C LEU A 261 -6.62 22.42 11.21
N THR A 262 -6.18 21.26 10.72
CA THR A 262 -6.71 20.68 9.48
C THR A 262 -7.91 19.76 9.72
N GLY A 263 -8.52 19.85 10.91
CA GLY A 263 -9.75 19.15 11.28
C GLY A 263 -9.58 17.67 11.63
N PRO A 264 -10.64 17.03 12.18
CA PRO A 264 -10.64 15.61 12.52
C PRO A 264 -10.32 14.73 11.31
N LYS A 265 -9.50 13.70 11.51
CA LYS A 265 -9.03 12.75 10.48
C LYS A 265 -9.75 11.40 10.51
N ALA A 266 -10.55 11.15 11.55
CA ALA A 266 -11.28 9.90 11.69
C ALA A 266 -12.74 10.16 12.08
N ALA A 267 -13.64 9.35 11.51
CA ALA A 267 -15.02 9.30 11.94
C ALA A 267 -15.10 8.76 13.37
N MET A 268 -15.90 9.42 14.20
CA MET A 268 -16.10 8.99 15.58
C MET A 268 -17.00 7.75 15.60
N PRO A 269 -16.74 6.77 16.49
CA PRO A 269 -17.68 5.69 16.73
C PRO A 269 -19.08 6.24 17.08
N PRO A 270 -20.18 5.51 16.82
CA PRO A 270 -21.50 5.92 17.29
C PRO A 270 -21.52 5.98 18.83
N MET A 271 -22.35 6.85 19.40
CA MET A 271 -22.55 6.88 20.86
C MET A 271 -23.12 5.55 21.33
N THR A 272 -22.67 5.11 22.51
CA THR A 272 -23.25 3.91 23.13
C THR A 272 -24.68 4.20 23.58
N ARG A 273 -25.54 3.16 23.68
CA ARG A 273 -26.92 3.33 24.18
C ARG A 273 -26.94 4.00 25.56
N PHE A 274 -26.05 3.57 26.45
CA PHE A 274 -25.88 4.19 27.77
C PHE A 274 -25.64 5.71 27.70
N GLN A 275 -24.77 6.17 26.80
CA GLN A 275 -24.53 7.60 26.60
C GLN A 275 -25.74 8.33 26.04
N GLN A 276 -26.45 7.72 25.09
CA GLN A 276 -27.68 8.27 24.52
C GLN A 276 -28.77 8.42 25.60
N ASP A 277 -28.96 7.39 26.41
CA ASP A 277 -29.94 7.36 27.49
C ASP A 277 -29.59 8.39 28.59
N ALA A 278 -28.31 8.54 28.93
CA ALA A 278 -27.84 9.53 29.90
C ALA A 278 -28.02 10.98 29.41
N ILE A 279 -27.79 11.24 28.12
CA ILE A 279 -28.07 12.55 27.51
C ILE A 279 -29.58 12.82 27.53
N ALA A 280 -30.40 11.83 27.14
CA ALA A 280 -31.86 11.96 27.15
C ALA A 280 -32.42 12.19 28.56
N ALA A 281 -31.80 11.59 29.58
CA ALA A 281 -32.13 11.79 30.98
C ALA A 281 -31.60 13.10 31.58
N GLY A 282 -30.82 13.89 30.83
CA GLY A 282 -30.23 15.14 31.29
C GLY A 282 -29.13 14.98 32.35
N THR A 283 -28.64 13.76 32.57
CA THR A 283 -27.55 13.48 33.53
C THR A 283 -26.16 13.70 32.92
N MET A 284 -26.08 13.80 31.59
CA MET A 284 -24.86 14.10 30.85
C MET A 284 -25.11 15.20 29.82
N ASP A 285 -24.13 16.10 29.68
CA ASP A 285 -24.10 17.07 28.60
C ASP A 285 -23.64 16.41 27.29
N GLY A 286 -24.52 16.36 26.30
CA GLY A 286 -24.25 15.76 25.00
C GLY A 286 -23.19 16.49 24.18
N GLU A 287 -23.11 17.82 24.29
CA GLU A 287 -22.13 18.63 23.55
C GLU A 287 -20.73 18.42 24.14
N ALA A 288 -20.60 18.51 25.47
CA ALA A 288 -19.34 18.23 26.17
C ALA A 288 -18.85 16.80 25.89
N LEU A 289 -19.74 15.81 25.91
CA LEU A 289 -19.40 14.44 25.57
C LEU A 289 -18.95 14.31 24.11
N GLN A 290 -19.59 15.00 23.17
CA GLN A 290 -19.19 14.97 21.77
C GLN A 290 -17.79 15.57 21.58
N LEU A 291 -17.47 16.68 22.23
CA LEU A 291 -16.15 17.30 22.19
C LEU A 291 -15.07 16.40 22.81
N GLU A 292 -15.36 15.73 23.93
CA GLU A 292 -14.45 14.76 24.56
C GLU A 292 -14.19 13.56 23.62
N ARG A 293 -15.24 13.02 23.00
CA ARG A 293 -15.13 11.92 22.04
C ARG A 293 -14.35 12.34 20.81
N GLN A 294 -14.53 13.57 20.35
CA GLN A 294 -13.77 14.15 19.25
C GLN A 294 -12.28 14.26 19.62
N ALA A 295 -11.95 14.73 20.82
CA ALA A 295 -10.56 14.77 21.29
C ALA A 295 -9.92 13.37 21.29
N LYS A 296 -10.67 12.36 21.76
CA LYS A 296 -10.19 10.98 21.89
C LYS A 296 -10.05 10.23 20.56
N HIS A 297 -10.91 10.50 19.59
CA HIS A 297 -10.99 9.69 18.36
C HIS A 297 -10.74 10.48 17.08
N GLY A 298 -10.91 11.80 17.10
CA GLY A 298 -10.83 12.66 15.92
C GLY A 298 -9.43 12.78 15.33
N TRP A 299 -8.37 12.67 16.14
CA TRP A 299 -6.99 12.78 15.66
C TRP A 299 -6.11 11.60 16.09
N PRO A 300 -6.25 10.42 15.46
CA PRO A 300 -5.46 9.24 15.81
C PRO A 300 -3.94 9.48 15.74
N ALA A 301 -3.47 10.26 14.77
CA ALA A 301 -2.06 10.60 14.64
C ALA A 301 -1.56 11.48 15.80
N VAL A 302 -2.35 12.46 16.24
CA VAL A 302 -2.01 13.32 17.38
C VAL A 302 -2.02 12.51 18.68
N ASN A 303 -3.01 11.65 18.86
CA ASN A 303 -3.11 10.80 20.04
C ASN A 303 -1.93 9.82 20.11
N ALA A 304 -1.52 9.23 18.97
CA ALA A 304 -0.31 8.42 18.89
C ALA A 304 0.97 9.23 19.16
N MET A 305 1.06 10.48 18.70
CA MET A 305 2.16 11.38 19.06
C MET A 305 2.23 11.58 20.58
N HIS A 306 1.10 11.82 21.25
CA HIS A 306 1.03 12.04 22.70
C HIS A 306 1.43 10.78 23.47
N ASP A 307 0.90 9.62 23.09
CA ASP A 307 1.24 8.34 23.71
C ASP A 307 2.73 8.04 23.59
N ARG A 308 3.34 8.32 22.44
CA ARG A 308 4.79 8.16 22.24
C ARG A 308 5.60 9.15 23.08
N ALA A 309 5.15 10.40 23.16
CA ALA A 309 5.80 11.43 23.97
C ALA A 309 5.77 11.14 25.47
N ARG A 310 4.73 10.44 25.98
CA ARG A 310 4.69 9.97 27.39
C ARG A 310 5.88 9.08 27.76
N PHE A 311 6.43 8.34 26.79
CA PHE A 311 7.60 7.49 26.98
C PHE A 311 8.89 8.15 26.45
N GLY A 312 8.91 9.47 26.26
CA GLY A 312 10.08 10.21 25.77
C GLY A 312 10.39 10.00 24.29
N GLY A 313 9.48 9.38 23.52
CA GLY A 313 9.69 9.15 22.10
C GLY A 313 9.28 10.35 21.24
N GLY A 314 10.19 10.82 20.40
CA GLY A 314 9.90 11.82 19.36
C GLY A 314 9.15 11.24 18.16
N VAL A 315 8.84 12.06 17.16
CA VAL A 315 8.26 11.61 15.89
C VAL A 315 9.01 12.18 14.70
N THR A 316 8.91 11.49 13.56
CA THR A 316 9.45 11.99 12.29
C THR A 316 8.41 12.89 11.62
N VAL A 317 8.83 14.08 11.20
CA VAL A 317 7.95 15.07 10.56
C VAL A 317 8.64 15.68 9.35
N ALA A 318 7.85 16.29 8.45
CA ALA A 318 8.41 17.02 7.32
C ALA A 318 9.18 18.28 7.77
N ALA A 319 10.40 18.47 7.27
CA ALA A 319 11.24 19.63 7.53
C ALA A 319 10.62 20.94 7.02
N THR A 320 9.66 20.86 6.10
CA THR A 320 8.84 22.00 5.64
C THR A 320 7.98 22.62 6.75
N LEU A 321 7.89 21.98 7.92
CA LEU A 321 7.23 22.53 9.11
C LEU A 321 8.13 23.46 9.93
N GLN A 322 9.42 23.57 9.60
CA GLN A 322 10.36 24.43 10.33
C GLN A 322 9.90 25.91 10.43
N PRO A 323 9.37 26.55 9.36
CA PRO A 323 8.83 27.91 9.47
C PRO A 323 7.64 28.01 10.43
N LEU A 324 6.78 26.99 10.51
CA LEU A 324 5.69 26.94 11.50
C LEU A 324 6.23 26.77 12.91
N ALA A 325 7.27 25.96 13.08
CA ALA A 325 7.96 25.84 14.37
C ALA A 325 8.49 27.22 14.79
N GLU A 326 9.05 28.02 13.89
CA GLU A 326 9.56 29.36 14.21
C GLU A 326 8.52 30.31 14.81
N MET A 327 7.24 30.15 14.45
CA MET A 327 6.10 30.93 14.94
C MET A 327 5.60 30.54 16.36
N MET A 328 6.31 29.65 17.06
CA MET A 328 5.93 29.20 18.40
C MET A 328 6.66 29.95 19.51
N GLU A 329 5.96 30.17 20.62
CA GLU A 329 6.47 30.69 21.89
C GLU A 329 6.55 29.59 22.96
N GLN A 330 7.43 29.77 23.94
CA GLN A 330 7.47 28.89 25.11
C GLN A 330 6.42 29.33 26.12
N VAL A 331 5.60 28.39 26.58
CA VAL A 331 4.57 28.59 27.60
C VAL A 331 4.90 27.68 28.78
N ARG A 332 5.00 28.28 29.98
CA ARG A 332 5.24 27.54 31.22
C ARG A 332 3.94 26.91 31.70
N VAL A 333 4.01 25.63 32.07
CA VAL A 333 2.87 24.89 32.62
C VAL A 333 2.38 25.57 33.91
N GLY A 334 1.06 25.72 34.05
CA GLY A 334 0.43 26.34 35.22
C GLY A 334 0.35 27.88 35.20
N THR A 335 0.76 28.54 34.12
CA THR A 335 0.54 29.98 33.92
C THR A 335 -0.84 30.28 33.35
N ASP A 336 -1.28 31.54 33.40
CA ASP A 336 -2.54 31.96 32.77
C ASP A 336 -2.58 31.60 31.27
N ARG A 337 -1.46 31.79 30.57
CA ARG A 337 -1.32 31.41 29.16
C ARG A 337 -1.52 29.90 28.94
N TRP A 338 -1.05 29.06 29.86
CA TRP A 338 -1.28 27.61 29.79
C TRP A 338 -2.78 27.28 29.95
N THR A 339 -3.45 27.91 30.91
CA THR A 339 -4.89 27.75 31.14
C THR A 339 -5.72 28.25 29.96
N GLU A 340 -5.36 29.38 29.35
CA GLU A 340 -6.01 29.87 28.12
C GLU A 340 -5.94 28.83 27.00
N TRP A 341 -4.79 28.20 26.80
CA TRP A 341 -4.64 27.14 25.81
C TRP A 341 -5.46 25.91 26.14
N GLU A 342 -5.55 25.53 27.42
CA GLU A 342 -6.36 24.41 27.88
C GLU A 342 -7.84 24.63 27.55
N VAL A 343 -8.35 25.80 27.90
CA VAL A 343 -9.73 26.22 27.60
C VAL A 343 -9.99 26.19 26.10
N GLU A 344 -9.08 26.72 25.28
CA GLU A 344 -9.26 26.73 23.83
C GLU A 344 -9.28 25.31 23.23
N HIS A 345 -8.45 24.39 23.73
CA HIS A 345 -8.47 23.00 23.27
C HIS A 345 -9.77 22.30 23.66
N HIS A 346 -10.25 22.49 24.89
CA HIS A 346 -11.54 21.95 25.31
C HIS A 346 -12.68 22.51 24.47
N ARG A 347 -12.69 23.83 24.21
CA ARG A 347 -13.70 24.50 23.38
C ARG A 347 -13.75 23.96 21.95
N ARG A 348 -12.60 23.58 21.38
CA ARG A 348 -12.51 23.00 20.03
C ARG A 348 -12.63 21.48 20.00
N GLY A 349 -12.74 20.81 21.15
CA GLY A 349 -12.70 19.36 21.26
C GLY A 349 -11.38 18.78 20.74
N TRP A 350 -10.27 19.51 20.93
CA TRP A 350 -8.93 19.05 20.57
C TRP A 350 -8.33 18.20 21.69
N PRO A 351 -7.58 17.13 21.35
CA PRO A 351 -6.84 16.38 22.37
C PRO A 351 -5.84 17.29 23.08
N TRP A 352 -6.04 17.48 24.39
CA TRP A 352 -5.14 18.22 25.25
C TRP A 352 -3.85 17.46 25.51
N LEU A 353 -2.78 18.17 25.85
CA LEU A 353 -1.50 17.55 26.12
C LEU A 353 -1.61 16.58 27.32
N PRO A 354 -0.94 15.41 27.28
CA PRO A 354 -0.90 14.52 28.44
C PRO A 354 -0.20 15.26 29.59
N ALA A 355 -0.65 15.02 30.82
CA ALA A 355 -0.09 15.66 32.03
C ALA A 355 1.45 15.69 31.94
N PRO A 356 2.05 16.88 31.77
CA PRO A 356 3.46 17.01 31.42
C PRO A 356 4.30 16.78 32.68
N GLY A 357 4.40 15.52 33.14
CA GLY A 357 4.91 15.16 34.47
C GLY A 357 6.09 16.02 34.95
N HIS A 358 7.23 15.96 34.26
CA HIS A 358 8.45 16.75 34.55
C HIS A 358 8.70 17.87 33.52
N VAL A 359 7.77 18.12 32.60
CA VAL A 359 7.97 19.07 31.50
C VAL A 359 7.42 20.42 31.94
N GLU A 360 8.31 21.32 32.34
CA GLU A 360 7.95 22.65 32.85
C GLU A 360 7.53 23.63 31.73
N TRP A 361 8.03 23.40 30.50
CA TRP A 361 7.84 24.28 29.35
C TRP A 361 7.34 23.52 28.14
N VAL A 362 6.32 24.07 27.49
CA VAL A 362 5.77 23.57 26.23
C VAL A 362 5.83 24.66 25.17
N TRP A 363 5.81 24.28 23.90
CA TRP A 363 5.74 25.24 22.80
C TRP A 363 4.31 25.39 22.31
N MET A 364 3.81 26.61 22.20
CA MET A 364 2.48 26.89 21.64
C MET A 364 2.60 27.98 20.56
N PRO A 365 1.62 28.12 19.64
CA PRO A 365 1.59 29.26 18.72
C PRO A 365 1.73 30.60 19.47
N ALA A 366 2.56 31.50 18.93
CA ALA A 366 2.81 32.79 19.56
C ALA A 366 1.54 33.65 19.64
N GLY A 367 1.41 34.42 20.73
CA GLY A 367 0.25 35.30 20.95
C GLY A 367 -0.96 34.62 21.58
N GLY A 368 -0.81 33.38 22.08
CA GLY A 368 -1.88 32.62 22.72
C GLY A 368 -3.04 32.25 21.79
N PRO A 369 -4.16 31.76 22.34
CA PRO A 369 -5.35 31.40 21.55
C PRO A 369 -5.89 32.54 20.69
N ALA A 370 -5.80 33.79 21.16
CA ALA A 370 -6.26 34.96 20.42
C ALA A 370 -5.38 35.28 19.19
N GLY A 371 -4.09 34.97 19.25
CA GLY A 371 -3.13 35.15 18.14
C GLY A 371 -3.09 33.97 17.15
N LEU A 372 -3.88 32.92 17.38
CA LEU A 372 -3.82 31.66 16.63
C LEU A 372 -4.10 31.86 15.13
N GLU A 373 -4.90 32.86 14.74
CA GLU A 373 -5.26 33.13 13.35
C GLU A 373 -4.05 33.27 12.42
N THR A 374 -2.99 33.96 12.85
CA THR A 374 -1.75 34.12 12.08
C THR A 374 -1.11 32.76 11.78
N PHE A 375 -1.11 31.86 12.78
CA PHE A 375 -0.61 30.51 12.62
C PHE A 375 -1.54 29.66 11.72
N GLU A 376 -2.86 29.81 11.83
CA GLU A 376 -3.82 29.14 10.93
C GLU A 376 -3.61 29.54 9.47
N GLN A 377 -3.41 30.84 9.20
CA GLN A 377 -3.14 31.35 7.85
C GLN A 377 -1.84 30.75 7.28
N ALA A 378 -0.78 30.68 8.09
CA ALA A 378 0.47 30.04 7.67
C ALA A 378 0.29 28.54 7.38
N VAL A 379 -0.51 27.83 8.18
CA VAL A 379 -0.85 26.43 7.93
C VAL A 379 -1.62 26.24 6.61
N ARG A 380 -2.59 27.11 6.31
CA ARG A 380 -3.34 27.08 5.05
C ARG A 380 -2.46 27.40 3.84
N GLY A 381 -1.63 28.44 3.92
CA GLY A 381 -0.70 28.81 2.85
C GLY A 381 0.32 27.70 2.53
N ASN A 382 0.77 26.95 3.54
CA ASN A 382 1.63 25.77 3.33
C ASN A 382 0.86 24.53 2.84
N HIS A 383 -0.45 24.43 3.11
CA HIS A 383 -1.31 23.36 2.60
C HIS A 383 -1.62 23.55 1.10
N ASP A 384 -1.82 24.80 0.65
CA ASP A 384 -2.10 25.10 -0.76
C ASP A 384 -0.88 24.91 -1.68
N ALA A 385 0.33 24.96 -1.12
CA ALA A 385 1.56 24.63 -1.85
C ALA A 385 1.78 23.11 -2.03
N GLY A 386 1.14 22.26 -1.22
CA GLY A 386 1.33 20.80 -1.23
C GLY A 386 0.07 19.97 -1.41
N GLY A 387 -1.08 20.60 -1.68
CA GLY A 387 -2.40 19.95 -1.57
C GLY A 387 -3.42 20.40 -2.61
N ARG A 388 -3.01 20.75 -3.83
CA ARG A 388 -3.95 20.76 -4.98
C ARG A 388 -4.16 19.35 -5.52
N GLU A 389 -4.74 18.50 -4.69
CA GLU A 389 -5.60 17.40 -5.13
C GLU A 389 -6.85 17.46 -4.27
N ALA A 390 -7.84 18.23 -4.73
CA ALA A 390 -9.21 18.05 -4.32
C ALA A 390 -10.09 18.36 -5.52
N ALA A 391 -10.82 17.32 -5.92
CA ALA A 391 -12.23 17.40 -6.30
C ALA A 391 -12.64 18.67 -7.05
N GLU A 392 -12.65 18.57 -8.38
CA GLU A 392 -13.81 18.85 -9.22
C GLU A 392 -13.70 18.11 -10.56
#